data_AF-A0A0M0JJ92-F1
#
_entry.id   AF-A0A0M0JJ92-F1
#
_cell.length_a   1.000
_cell.length_b   1.000
_cell.length_c   1.000
_cell.angle_alpha   90.00
_cell.angle_beta   90.00
_cell.angle_gamma   90.00
#
_symmetry.space_group_name_H-M   'P 1'
#
loop_
_entity.id
_entity.type
_entity.pdbx_description
1 polymer ?
#
loop_
_entity_poly.entity_id
_entity_poly.type
_entity_poly.pdbx_seq_one_letter_code
_entity_poly.pdbx_strand_id
1 'polypeptide(L)'
;MPDFSLSKHPPRKVVVLCRCLLVGGCMGFCNSLMVNSALIEVSVSPFFAISFGVLFIASAGIVFHQMCRDANVHNFWLLAAFASLNLASGAVCFVLERDWSHGITASSKVPLYAMLGMCLAFSVSFSFLDLLARCDSPLVGAILVRTEWQVRVIACISLVTGGLYGFTFGYLKIEDSFLRSPLAFREALHRDSSLCYPLGAGSGAIAAVAARLLEQKAEADDPDLAYARGLGGRLHDDI
;
A
#
# COMPACT_ATOMS: atom_id res chain seq x y z
N MET A 1 -12.95 6.66 55.00
CA MET A 1 -12.01 5.95 54.11
C MET A 1 -12.70 5.84 52.75
N PRO A 2 -12.23 6.54 51.71
CA PRO A 2 -12.81 6.43 50.38
C PRO A 2 -12.17 5.27 49.62
N ASP A 3 -13.00 4.36 49.12
CA ASP A 3 -12.60 3.22 48.31
C ASP A 3 -12.05 3.68 46.96
N PHE A 4 -10.73 3.57 46.82
CA PHE A 4 -9.99 3.74 45.59
C PHE A 4 -10.20 2.49 44.70
N SER A 5 -11.36 2.38 44.08
CA SER A 5 -11.65 1.33 43.09
C SER A 5 -10.94 1.64 41.77
N LEU A 6 -9.65 1.33 41.74
CA LEU A 6 -8.81 1.24 40.55
C LEU A 6 -9.34 0.10 39.66
N SER A 7 -10.23 0.44 38.72
CA SER A 7 -10.65 -0.46 37.64
C SER A 7 -9.44 -0.85 36.78
N LYS A 8 -8.84 -1.99 37.14
CA LYS A 8 -7.70 -2.65 36.51
C LYS A 8 -8.14 -3.39 35.24
N HIS A 9 -8.52 -2.68 34.18
CA HIS A 9 -8.61 -3.28 32.84
C HIS A 9 -7.78 -2.55 31.76
N PRO A 10 -6.44 -2.54 31.86
CA PRO A 10 -5.55 -2.15 30.78
C PRO A 10 -5.23 -3.19 29.67
N PRO A 11 -5.49 -4.53 29.75
CA PRO A 11 -4.88 -5.46 28.79
C PRO A 11 -5.51 -5.43 27.39
N ARG A 12 -6.77 -4.98 27.24
CA ARG A 12 -7.48 -5.11 25.94
C ARG A 12 -6.97 -4.13 24.88
N LYS A 13 -6.60 -2.90 25.27
CA LYS A 13 -6.11 -1.88 24.32
C LYS A 13 -4.70 -2.20 23.82
N VAL A 14 -3.82 -2.65 24.71
CA VAL A 14 -2.43 -3.01 24.36
C VAL A 14 -2.42 -4.22 23.42
N VAL A 15 -3.23 -5.25 23.70
CA VAL A 15 -3.32 -6.44 22.83
C VAL A 15 -3.81 -6.09 21.44
N VAL A 16 -4.81 -5.20 21.32
CA VAL A 16 -5.31 -4.75 20.01
C VAL A 16 -4.23 -3.96 19.26
N LEU A 17 -3.52 -3.06 19.94
CA LEU A 17 -2.45 -2.27 19.30
C LEU A 17 -1.29 -3.14 18.83
N CYS A 18 -0.87 -4.12 19.62
CA CYS A 18 0.14 -5.10 19.21
C CYS A 18 -0.30 -5.91 17.98
N ARG A 19 -1.58 -6.31 17.90
CA ARG A 19 -2.11 -7.00 16.71
C ARG A 19 -2.06 -6.12 15.47
N CYS A 20 -2.49 -4.85 15.58
CA CYS A 20 -2.41 -3.89 14.47
C CYS A 20 -0.97 -3.69 13.98
N LEU A 21 -0.02 -3.52 14.91
CA LEU A 21 1.40 -3.38 14.57
C LEU A 21 1.94 -4.61 13.83
N LEU A 22 1.63 -5.81 14.33
CA LEU A 22 2.13 -7.05 13.75
C LEU A 22 1.53 -7.30 12.35
N VAL A 23 0.20 -7.21 12.22
CA VAL A 23 -0.45 -7.44 10.92
C VAL A 23 -0.07 -6.36 9.92
N GLY A 24 -0.12 -5.09 10.31
CA GLY A 24 0.28 -3.96 9.46
C GLY A 24 1.74 -4.06 9.04
N GLY A 25 2.63 -4.40 9.97
CA GLY A 25 4.05 -4.62 9.68
C GLY A 25 4.30 -5.77 8.72
N CYS A 26 3.62 -6.91 8.90
CA CYS A 26 3.69 -8.04 7.97
C CYS A 26 3.18 -7.66 6.57
N MET A 27 2.04 -6.98 6.46
CA MET A 27 1.51 -6.53 5.17
C MET A 27 2.45 -5.53 4.49
N GLY A 28 2.99 -4.57 5.25
CA GLY A 28 3.95 -3.60 4.74
C GLY A 28 5.25 -4.25 4.26
N PHE A 29 5.72 -5.27 4.97
CA PHE A 29 6.86 -6.09 4.54
C PHE A 29 6.56 -6.83 3.23
N CYS A 30 5.42 -7.53 3.13
CA CYS A 30 5.00 -8.20 1.90
C CYS A 30 4.85 -7.22 0.73
N ASN A 31 4.29 -6.03 0.98
CA ASN A 31 4.17 -4.97 -0.02
C ASN A 31 5.56 -4.54 -0.52
N SER A 32 6.52 -4.31 0.38
CA SER A 32 7.88 -3.95 -0.01
C SER A 32 8.59 -5.03 -0.84
N LEU A 33 8.37 -6.31 -0.52
CA LEU A 33 8.88 -7.43 -1.30
C LEU A 33 8.29 -7.42 -2.72
N MET A 34 6.96 -7.37 -2.83
CA MET A 34 6.27 -7.42 -4.11
C MET A 34 6.62 -6.24 -5.02
N VAL A 35 6.59 -5.02 -4.47
CA VAL A 35 6.88 -3.80 -5.25
C VAL A 35 8.33 -3.78 -5.70
N ASN A 36 9.28 -4.13 -4.81
CA ASN A 36 10.69 -4.12 -5.18
C ASN A 36 11.01 -5.19 -6.24
N SER A 37 10.49 -6.41 -6.07
CA SER A 37 10.64 -7.48 -7.07
C SER A 37 10.02 -7.07 -8.41
N ALA A 38 8.85 -6.44 -8.42
CA ALA A 38 8.23 -5.96 -9.65
C ALA A 38 9.04 -4.86 -10.35
N LEU A 39 9.61 -3.91 -9.60
CA LEU A 39 10.47 -2.86 -10.16
C LEU A 39 11.74 -3.44 -10.81
N ILE A 40 12.37 -4.40 -10.14
CA ILE A 40 13.53 -5.13 -10.68
C ILE A 40 13.13 -5.82 -11.99
N GLU A 41 12.04 -6.58 -11.99
CA GLU A 41 11.62 -7.37 -13.14
C GLU A 41 11.26 -6.49 -14.35
N VAL A 42 10.55 -5.39 -14.12
CA VAL A 42 10.19 -4.39 -15.15
C VAL A 42 11.43 -3.72 -15.73
N SER A 43 12.46 -3.47 -14.93
CA SER A 43 13.70 -2.84 -15.41
C SER A 43 14.60 -3.76 -16.24
N VAL A 44 14.54 -5.07 -15.98
CA VAL A 44 15.45 -6.05 -16.61
C VAL A 44 14.84 -6.67 -17.87
N SER A 45 13.52 -6.86 -17.88
CA SER A 45 12.84 -7.62 -18.94
C SER A 45 11.75 -6.80 -19.64
N PRO A 46 11.88 -6.56 -20.96
CA PRO A 46 10.87 -5.83 -21.72
C PRO A 46 9.53 -6.58 -21.79
N PHE A 47 9.55 -7.91 -21.73
CA PHE A 47 8.34 -8.71 -21.67
C PHE A 47 7.52 -8.42 -20.42
N PHE A 48 8.19 -8.31 -19.27
CA PHE A 48 7.52 -7.94 -18.02
C PHE A 48 7.06 -6.49 -18.05
N ALA A 49 7.87 -5.56 -18.58
CA ALA A 49 7.46 -4.16 -18.74
C ALA A 49 6.17 -4.03 -19.56
N ILE A 50 6.08 -4.70 -20.72
CA ILE A 50 4.86 -4.72 -21.56
C ILE A 50 3.69 -5.33 -20.79
N SER A 51 3.91 -6.45 -20.09
CA SER A 51 2.87 -7.13 -19.32
C SER A 51 2.30 -6.23 -18.21
N PHE A 52 3.16 -5.57 -17.43
CA PHE A 52 2.75 -4.60 -16.40
C PHE A 52 2.09 -3.36 -17.02
N GLY A 53 2.57 -2.90 -18.18
CA GLY A 53 1.96 -1.80 -18.92
C GLY A 53 0.51 -2.10 -19.32
N VAL A 54 0.26 -3.28 -19.90
CA VAL A 54 -1.09 -3.75 -20.24
C VAL A 54 -1.95 -3.86 -18.98
N LEU A 55 -1.43 -4.45 -17.90
CA LEU A 55 -2.17 -4.58 -16.63
C LEU A 55 -2.55 -3.22 -16.05
N PHE A 56 -1.66 -2.23 -16.08
CA PHE A 56 -1.97 -0.89 -15.59
C PHE A 56 -3.02 -0.19 -16.44
N ILE A 57 -2.92 -0.24 -17.77
CA ILE A 57 -3.94 0.33 -18.66
C ILE A 57 -5.29 -0.35 -18.44
N ALA A 58 -5.31 -1.69 -18.33
CA ALA A 58 -6.54 -2.43 -18.04
C ALA A 58 -7.14 -2.02 -16.69
N SER A 59 -6.31 -1.93 -15.63
CA SER A 59 -6.76 -1.50 -14.31
C SER A 59 -7.33 -0.07 -14.33
N ALA A 60 -6.68 0.86 -15.04
CA ALA A 60 -7.16 2.24 -15.20
C ALA A 60 -8.49 2.26 -15.95
N GLY A 61 -8.63 1.45 -17.01
CA GLY A 61 -9.87 1.31 -17.76
C GLY A 61 -11.03 0.79 -16.93
N ILE A 62 -10.79 -0.20 -16.06
CA ILE A 62 -11.80 -0.73 -15.13
C ILE A 62 -12.24 0.36 -14.14
N VAL A 63 -11.28 1.07 -13.54
CA VAL A 63 -11.57 2.15 -12.58
C VAL A 63 -12.34 3.29 -13.27
N PHE A 64 -11.96 3.67 -14.49
CA PHE A 64 -12.67 4.68 -15.28
C PHE A 64 -14.08 4.23 -15.65
N HIS A 65 -14.26 2.97 -16.04
CA HIS A 65 -15.57 2.40 -16.32
C HIS A 65 -16.49 2.46 -15.09
N GLN A 66 -15.95 2.16 -13.90
CA GLN A 66 -16.70 2.26 -12.65
C GLN A 66 -17.16 3.70 -12.38
N MET A 67 -16.30 4.70 -12.60
CA MET A 67 -16.66 6.12 -12.43
C MET A 67 -17.79 6.55 -13.36
N CYS A 68 -17.80 6.07 -14.60
CA CYS A 68 -18.84 6.45 -15.56
C CYS A 68 -20.21 5.84 -15.21
N ARG A 69 -20.23 4.67 -14.56
CA ARG A 69 -21.48 4.00 -14.18
C ARG A 69 -22.08 4.58 -12.90
N ASP A 70 -21.25 4.92 -11.94
CA ASP A 70 -21.71 5.37 -10.63
C ASP A 70 -21.72 6.91 -10.55
N ALA A 71 -22.91 7.54 -10.58
CA ALA A 71 -23.03 8.99 -10.52
C ALA A 71 -22.71 9.61 -9.13
N ASN A 72 -22.63 8.78 -8.08
CA ASN A 72 -22.40 9.20 -6.69
C ASN A 72 -21.16 8.52 -6.08
N VAL A 73 -20.05 8.49 -6.82
CA VAL A 73 -18.78 7.94 -6.31
C VAL A 73 -18.24 8.85 -5.22
N HIS A 74 -18.40 8.41 -3.98
CA HIS A 74 -17.70 8.98 -2.84
C HIS A 74 -16.19 8.76 -3.08
N ASN A 75 -15.41 9.85 -3.06
CA ASN A 75 -13.97 9.89 -3.42
C ASN A 75 -13.63 9.91 -4.92
N PHE A 76 -14.50 10.46 -5.78
CA PHE A 76 -14.23 10.67 -7.21
C PHE A 76 -12.80 11.15 -7.51
N TRP A 77 -12.32 12.18 -6.80
CA TRP A 77 -10.97 12.74 -6.99
C TRP A 77 -9.84 11.74 -6.74
N LEU A 78 -9.95 10.90 -5.72
CA LEU A 78 -8.92 9.92 -5.38
C LEU A 78 -8.88 8.80 -6.42
N LEU A 79 -10.05 8.30 -6.81
CA LEU A 79 -10.12 7.28 -7.86
C LEU A 79 -9.63 7.85 -9.20
N ALA A 80 -9.97 9.10 -9.53
CA ALA A 80 -9.56 9.74 -10.78
C ALA A 80 -8.04 9.98 -10.83
N ALA A 81 -7.46 10.41 -9.70
CA ALA A 81 -6.02 10.52 -9.56
C ALA A 81 -5.30 9.16 -9.65
N PHE A 82 -5.89 8.10 -9.09
CA PHE A 82 -5.33 6.76 -9.20
C PHE A 82 -5.41 6.22 -10.63
N ALA A 83 -6.56 6.36 -11.30
CA ALA A 83 -6.74 5.93 -12.68
C ALA A 83 -5.78 6.67 -13.63
N SER A 84 -5.61 7.98 -13.44
CA SER A 84 -4.66 8.77 -14.25
C SER A 84 -3.21 8.38 -13.97
N LEU A 85 -2.85 8.12 -12.70
CA LEU A 85 -1.53 7.62 -12.33
C LEU A 85 -1.25 6.24 -12.96
N ASN A 86 -2.20 5.31 -12.90
CA ASN A 86 -2.06 4.00 -13.54
C ASN A 86 -1.95 4.11 -15.05
N LEU A 87 -2.74 4.97 -15.68
CA LEU A 87 -2.67 5.19 -17.13
C LEU A 87 -1.31 5.78 -17.52
N ALA A 88 -0.81 6.77 -16.78
CA ALA A 88 0.50 7.37 -17.00
C ALA A 88 1.63 6.35 -16.79
N SER A 89 1.59 5.59 -15.69
CA SER A 89 2.56 4.51 -15.41
C SER A 89 2.52 3.41 -16.46
N GLY A 90 1.34 3.03 -16.94
CA GLY A 90 1.18 2.06 -18.02
C GLY A 90 1.78 2.54 -19.34
N ALA A 91 1.55 3.81 -19.71
CA ALA A 91 2.18 4.43 -20.87
C ALA A 91 3.71 4.49 -20.72
N VAL A 92 4.20 4.84 -19.52
CA VAL A 92 5.63 4.84 -19.19
C VAL A 92 6.24 3.45 -19.36
N CYS A 93 5.55 2.37 -18.96
CA CYS A 93 6.04 1.00 -19.16
C CYS A 93 6.27 0.65 -20.63
N PHE A 94 5.45 1.15 -21.57
CA PHE A 94 5.68 0.94 -23.00
C PHE A 94 6.83 1.79 -23.55
N VAL A 95 7.00 2.99 -23.00
CA VAL A 95 8.08 3.91 -23.36
C VAL A 95 9.43 3.46 -22.76
N LEU A 96 9.41 2.61 -21.72
CA LEU A 96 10.59 2.00 -21.08
C LEU A 96 11.24 0.91 -21.96
N GLU A 97 11.39 1.18 -23.26
CA GLU A 97 12.10 0.30 -24.18
C GLU A 97 13.62 0.37 -23.91
N ARG A 98 14.28 -0.79 -24.05
CA ARG A 98 15.64 -1.08 -23.56
C ARG A 98 16.70 -0.06 -24.00
N ASP A 99 16.50 0.59 -25.14
CA ASP A 99 17.48 1.49 -25.77
C ASP A 99 17.38 2.95 -25.29
N TRP A 100 16.29 3.36 -24.64
CA TRP A 100 16.19 4.71 -24.05
C TRP A 100 17.08 4.88 -22.81
N SER A 101 17.47 3.77 -22.18
CA SER A 101 18.34 3.74 -21.00
C SER A 101 19.75 4.29 -21.27
N HIS A 102 20.22 4.28 -22.51
CA HIS A 102 21.59 4.69 -22.86
C HIS A 102 21.73 6.20 -23.13
N GLY A 103 20.65 6.89 -23.49
CA GLY A 103 20.67 8.33 -23.84
C GLY A 103 20.10 9.26 -22.76
N ILE A 104 19.36 8.72 -21.80
CA ILE A 104 18.61 9.52 -20.82
C ILE A 104 19.42 9.79 -19.55
N THR A 105 19.41 11.04 -19.10
CA THR A 105 20.07 11.46 -17.85
C THR A 105 19.44 10.78 -16.64
N ALA A 106 20.26 10.38 -15.68
CA ALA A 106 19.82 9.70 -14.45
C ALA A 106 18.66 10.43 -13.74
N SER A 107 18.63 11.77 -13.81
CA SER A 107 17.61 12.60 -13.18
C SER A 107 16.19 12.40 -13.71
N SER A 108 16.02 11.93 -14.95
CA SER A 108 14.70 11.68 -15.53
C SER A 108 14.24 10.22 -15.40
N LYS A 109 15.16 9.30 -15.10
CA LYS A 109 14.81 7.91 -14.76
C LYS A 109 14.18 7.79 -13.37
N VAL A 110 14.71 8.54 -12.40
CA VAL A 110 14.21 8.56 -11.02
C VAL A 110 12.71 8.85 -10.92
N PRO A 111 12.14 9.91 -11.52
CA PRO A 111 10.71 10.18 -11.44
C PRO A 111 9.85 9.11 -12.12
N LEU A 112 10.35 8.47 -13.20
CA LEU A 112 9.64 7.37 -13.85
C LEU A 112 9.50 6.16 -12.91
N TYR A 113 10.61 5.74 -12.30
CA TYR A 113 10.59 4.65 -11.32
C TYR A 113 9.79 5.02 -10.07
N ALA A 114 9.85 6.27 -9.61
CA ALA A 114 9.00 6.76 -8.51
C ALA A 114 7.50 6.63 -8.85
N MET A 115 7.08 7.04 -10.05
CA MET A 115 5.68 6.88 -10.49
C MET A 115 5.24 5.41 -10.57
N LEU A 116 6.10 4.55 -11.10
CA LEU A 116 5.85 3.09 -11.13
C LEU A 116 5.74 2.52 -9.72
N GLY A 117 6.67 2.89 -8.83
CA GLY A 117 6.65 2.48 -7.43
C GLY A 117 5.40 2.93 -6.68
N MET A 118 4.96 4.18 -6.87
CA MET A 118 3.70 4.70 -6.30
C MET A 118 2.50 3.88 -6.75
N CYS A 119 2.39 3.62 -8.04
CA CYS A 119 1.31 2.87 -8.66
C CYS A 119 1.26 1.41 -8.17
N LEU A 120 2.41 0.73 -8.14
CA LEU A 120 2.54 -0.65 -7.65
C LEU A 120 2.19 -0.74 -6.17
N ALA A 121 2.78 0.10 -5.32
CA ALA A 121 2.58 0.04 -3.87
C ALA A 121 1.12 0.34 -3.50
N PHE A 122 0.48 1.29 -4.18
CA PHE A 122 -0.94 1.54 -4.00
C PHE A 122 -1.78 0.34 -4.44
N SER A 123 -1.54 -0.20 -5.65
CA SER A 123 -2.32 -1.32 -6.19
C SER A 123 -2.23 -2.58 -5.32
N VAL A 124 -1.03 -2.91 -4.86
CA VAL A 124 -0.78 -4.04 -3.95
C VAL A 124 -1.44 -3.81 -2.60
N SER A 125 -1.35 -2.60 -2.04
CA SER A 125 -1.99 -2.28 -0.75
C SER A 125 -3.51 -2.41 -0.81
N PHE A 126 -4.15 -1.88 -1.86
CA PHE A 126 -5.59 -2.04 -2.06
C PHE A 126 -5.99 -3.49 -2.32
N SER A 127 -5.20 -4.24 -3.11
CA SER A 127 -5.44 -5.68 -3.30
C SER A 127 -5.39 -6.44 -1.98
N PHE A 128 -4.45 -6.09 -1.09
CA PHE A 128 -4.41 -6.68 0.24
C PHE A 128 -5.62 -6.28 1.09
N LEU A 129 -6.06 -5.03 1.06
CA LEU A 129 -7.27 -4.61 1.76
C LEU A 129 -8.51 -5.36 1.26
N ASP A 130 -8.64 -5.56 -0.05
CA ASP A 130 -9.73 -6.32 -0.65
C ASP A 130 -9.68 -7.81 -0.27
N LEU A 131 -8.49 -8.41 -0.27
CA LEU A 131 -8.30 -9.78 0.20
C LEU A 131 -8.66 -9.92 1.68
N LEU A 132 -8.23 -8.96 2.52
CA LEU A 132 -8.59 -8.91 3.93
C LEU A 132 -10.09 -8.74 4.13
N ALA A 133 -10.75 -7.91 3.33
CA ALA A 133 -12.20 -7.70 3.41
C ALA A 133 -13.00 -8.97 3.08
N ARG A 134 -12.45 -9.89 2.27
CA ARG A 134 -13.05 -11.19 1.96
C ARG A 134 -12.72 -12.27 2.99
N CYS A 135 -11.68 -12.07 3.79
CA CYS A 135 -11.31 -13.00 4.85
C CYS A 135 -12.17 -12.76 6.10
N ASP A 136 -13.11 -13.66 6.37
CA ASP A 136 -14.04 -13.61 7.51
C ASP A 136 -13.36 -14.01 8.85
N SER A 137 -12.14 -13.52 9.07
CA SER A 137 -11.35 -13.85 10.26
C SER A 137 -11.56 -12.79 11.35
N PRO A 138 -11.81 -13.20 12.61
CA PRO A 138 -11.90 -12.26 13.74
C PRO A 138 -10.60 -11.49 13.99
N LEU A 139 -9.47 -11.97 13.44
CA LEU A 139 -8.19 -11.26 13.48
C LEU A 139 -8.17 -10.04 12.54
N VAL A 140 -8.95 -10.09 11.45
CA VAL A 140 -8.95 -9.13 10.34
C VAL A 140 -10.09 -8.12 10.47
N GLY A 141 -11.20 -8.49 11.13
CA GLY A 141 -12.33 -7.59 11.39
C GLY A 141 -11.96 -6.31 12.16
N ALA A 142 -10.84 -6.31 12.91
CA ALA A 142 -10.29 -5.16 13.61
C ALA A 142 -9.45 -4.20 12.74
N ILE A 143 -9.08 -4.62 11.53
CA ILE A 143 -8.30 -3.86 10.54
C ILE A 143 -9.19 -3.47 9.35
N LEU A 144 -10.44 -3.95 9.32
CA LEU A 144 -11.38 -3.67 8.24
C LEU A 144 -11.57 -2.16 8.10
N VAL A 145 -11.23 -1.65 6.92
CA VAL A 145 -11.38 -0.25 6.56
C VAL A 145 -12.87 0.05 6.42
N ARG A 146 -13.40 0.82 7.37
CA ARG A 146 -14.82 1.15 7.47
C ARG A 146 -15.11 2.61 7.17
N THR A 147 -14.11 3.49 7.27
CA THR A 147 -14.27 4.93 7.05
C THR A 147 -13.48 5.41 5.83
N GLU A 148 -14.00 6.45 5.16
CA GLU A 148 -13.32 7.07 4.01
C GLU A 148 -11.93 7.63 4.40
N TRP A 149 -11.80 8.14 5.62
CA TRP A 149 -10.55 8.69 6.12
C TRP A 149 -9.46 7.63 6.27
N GLN A 150 -9.82 6.41 6.69
CA GLN A 150 -8.88 5.30 6.74
C GLN A 150 -8.36 4.95 5.33
N VAL A 151 -9.25 4.87 4.34
CA VAL A 151 -8.88 4.64 2.93
C VAL A 151 -7.89 5.71 2.46
N ARG A 152 -8.19 6.99 2.70
CA ARG A 152 -7.34 8.11 2.30
C ARG A 152 -5.97 8.07 2.96
N VAL A 153 -5.88 7.73 4.26
CA VAL A 153 -4.59 7.63 4.95
C VAL A 153 -3.77 6.47 4.43
N ILE A 154 -4.38 5.29 4.23
CA ILE A 154 -3.67 4.13 3.68
C ILE A 154 -3.20 4.43 2.26
N ALA A 155 -4.04 5.05 1.43
CA ALA A 155 -3.66 5.53 0.10
C ALA A 155 -2.44 6.48 0.15
N CYS A 156 -2.49 7.51 0.99
CA CYS A 156 -1.40 8.48 1.13
C CYS A 156 -0.09 7.82 1.58
N ILE A 157 -0.14 6.95 2.60
CA ILE A 157 1.05 6.23 3.08
C ILE A 157 1.61 5.35 1.95
N SER A 158 0.74 4.61 1.25
CA SER A 158 1.14 3.73 0.15
C SER A 158 1.81 4.48 -1.01
N LEU A 159 1.28 5.66 -1.37
CA LEU A 159 1.87 6.52 -2.38
C LEU A 159 3.24 7.03 -1.93
N VAL A 160 3.37 7.54 -0.70
CA VAL A 160 4.66 8.03 -0.18
C VAL A 160 5.68 6.88 -0.16
N THR A 161 5.32 5.71 0.36
CA THR A 161 6.23 4.56 0.44
C THR A 161 6.60 4.03 -0.93
N GLY A 162 5.65 3.94 -1.86
CA GLY A 162 5.91 3.52 -3.24
C GLY A 162 6.82 4.48 -3.98
N GLY A 163 6.62 5.78 -3.78
CA GLY A 163 7.51 6.81 -4.31
C GLY A 163 8.93 6.68 -3.76
N LEU A 164 9.08 6.38 -2.46
CA LEU A 164 10.39 6.13 -1.84
C LEU A 164 11.06 4.86 -2.39
N TYR A 165 10.31 3.79 -2.66
CA TYR A 165 10.84 2.59 -3.31
C TYR A 165 11.35 2.88 -4.70
N GLY A 166 10.53 3.50 -5.54
CA GLY A 166 10.93 3.87 -6.90
C GLY A 166 12.07 4.89 -6.95
N PHE A 167 12.10 5.83 -6.00
CA PHE A 167 13.21 6.78 -5.85
C PHE A 167 14.51 6.07 -5.50
N THR A 168 14.49 5.19 -4.49
CA THR A 168 15.68 4.43 -4.07
C THR A 168 16.19 3.55 -5.21
N PHE A 169 15.28 2.86 -5.90
CA PHE A 169 15.58 2.03 -7.06
C PHE A 169 16.27 2.82 -8.19
N GLY A 170 15.68 3.96 -8.58
CA GLY A 170 16.24 4.83 -9.62
C GLY A 170 17.55 5.50 -9.20
N TYR A 171 17.70 5.86 -7.93
CA TYR A 171 18.91 6.50 -7.40
C TYR A 171 20.10 5.54 -7.33
N LEU A 172 19.86 4.28 -6.91
CA LEU A 172 20.90 3.25 -6.81
C LEU A 172 21.34 2.70 -8.18
N LYS A 173 20.67 3.07 -9.27
CA LYS A 173 20.99 2.63 -10.65
C LYS A 173 21.16 1.12 -10.73
N ILE A 174 20.20 0.40 -10.15
CA ILE A 174 20.23 -1.07 -10.07
C ILE A 174 20.27 -1.68 -11.49
N GLU A 175 19.58 -1.05 -12.45
CA GLU A 175 19.60 -1.43 -13.87
C GLU A 175 21.01 -1.38 -14.50
N ASP A 176 21.80 -0.34 -14.22
CA ASP A 176 23.15 -0.17 -14.80
C ASP A 176 24.12 -1.19 -14.19
N SER A 177 23.89 -1.54 -12.92
CA SER A 177 24.68 -2.53 -12.19
C SER A 177 24.50 -3.94 -12.77
N PHE A 178 23.31 -4.25 -13.32
CA PHE A 178 23.03 -5.50 -14.01
C PHE A 178 23.87 -5.69 -15.29
N LEU A 179 24.10 -4.62 -16.04
CA LEU A 179 24.90 -4.67 -17.29
C LEU A 179 26.41 -4.80 -17.04
N ARG A 180 26.91 -4.31 -15.89
CA ARG A 180 28.35 -4.25 -15.61
C ARG A 180 28.91 -5.56 -15.06
N SER A 181 28.31 -6.12 -14.00
CA SER A 181 28.75 -7.41 -13.44
C SER A 181 27.72 -8.01 -12.47
N PRO A 182 27.63 -9.35 -12.36
CA PRO A 182 26.68 -10.00 -11.45
C PRO A 182 26.99 -9.72 -9.97
N LEU A 183 28.25 -9.46 -9.61
CA LEU A 183 28.66 -9.11 -8.25
C LEU A 183 28.19 -7.70 -7.86
N ALA A 184 28.35 -6.71 -8.75
CA ALA A 184 27.89 -5.34 -8.50
C ALA A 184 26.35 -5.28 -8.37
N PHE A 185 25.65 -6.09 -9.16
CA PHE A 185 24.20 -6.22 -9.07
C PHE A 185 23.75 -6.76 -7.70
N ARG A 186 24.39 -7.81 -7.17
CA ARG A 186 24.05 -8.36 -5.85
C ARG A 186 24.26 -7.37 -4.71
N GLU A 187 25.33 -6.59 -4.77
CA GLU A 187 25.62 -5.57 -3.76
C GLU A 187 24.58 -4.44 -3.79
N ALA A 188 24.23 -3.95 -4.98
CA ALA A 188 23.19 -2.94 -5.16
C ALA A 188 21.82 -3.44 -4.66
N LEU A 189 21.47 -4.69 -5.00
CA LEU A 189 20.24 -5.32 -4.55
C LEU A 189 20.19 -5.49 -3.02
N HIS A 190 21.30 -5.91 -2.41
CA HIS A 190 21.38 -6.03 -0.96
C HIS A 190 21.18 -4.67 -0.29
N ARG A 191 21.82 -3.61 -0.81
CA ARG A 191 21.66 -2.24 -0.28
C ARG A 191 20.23 -1.74 -0.41
N ASP A 192 19.59 -1.95 -1.56
CA ASP A 192 18.19 -1.58 -1.78
C ASP A 192 17.25 -2.34 -0.83
N SER A 193 17.40 -3.66 -0.75
CA SER A 193 16.58 -4.52 0.12
C SER A 193 16.68 -4.13 1.61
N SER A 194 17.89 -3.76 2.05
CA SER A 194 18.14 -3.33 3.42
C SER A 194 17.44 -2.03 3.80
N LEU A 195 17.10 -1.18 2.81
CA LEU A 195 16.36 0.06 3.01
C LEU A 195 14.85 -0.14 2.82
N CYS A 196 14.45 -0.82 1.75
CA CYS A 196 13.05 -0.95 1.35
C CYS A 196 12.22 -1.81 2.32
N TYR A 197 12.78 -2.93 2.82
CA TYR A 197 12.06 -3.86 3.69
C TYR A 197 11.69 -3.28 5.06
N PRO A 198 12.61 -2.67 5.83
CA PRO A 198 12.24 -2.04 7.09
C PRO A 198 11.32 -0.83 6.88
N LEU A 199 11.49 -0.10 5.77
CA LEU A 199 10.62 1.02 5.42
C LEU A 199 9.18 0.54 5.17
N GLY A 200 9.01 -0.59 4.47
CA GLY A 200 7.71 -1.24 4.28
C GLY A 200 7.09 -1.72 5.58
N ALA A 201 7.83 -2.48 6.39
CA ALA A 201 7.32 -2.95 7.67
C ALA A 201 6.92 -1.77 8.60
N GLY A 202 7.75 -0.74 8.68
CA GLY A 202 7.49 0.44 9.50
C GLY A 202 6.26 1.22 9.02
N SER A 203 6.18 1.51 7.73
CA SER A 203 5.05 2.25 7.16
C SER A 203 3.73 1.48 7.23
N GLY A 204 3.74 0.16 7.04
CA GLY A 204 2.57 -0.69 7.20
C GLY A 204 2.08 -0.73 8.66
N ALA A 205 3.00 -0.81 9.62
CA ALA A 205 2.66 -0.73 11.04
C ALA A 205 2.05 0.64 11.41
N ILE A 206 2.63 1.73 10.90
CA ILE A 206 2.09 3.09 11.06
C ILE A 206 0.70 3.20 10.44
N ALA A 207 0.50 2.68 9.23
CA ALA A 207 -0.78 2.71 8.54
C ALA A 207 -1.87 1.97 9.33
N ALA A 208 -1.57 0.78 9.86
CA ALA A 208 -2.52 0.01 10.66
C ALA A 208 -2.89 0.71 11.98
N VAL A 209 -1.92 1.32 12.67
CA VAL A 209 -2.19 2.09 13.89
C VAL A 209 -2.99 3.34 13.58
N ALA A 210 -2.61 4.10 12.54
CA ALA A 210 -3.31 5.30 12.13
C ALA A 210 -4.76 5.00 11.74
N ALA A 211 -4.98 3.92 10.98
CA ALA A 211 -6.32 3.47 10.62
C ALA A 211 -7.16 3.16 11.87
N ARG A 212 -6.58 2.48 12.86
CA ARG A 212 -7.28 2.17 14.12
C ARG A 212 -7.59 3.40 14.95
N LEU A 213 -6.68 4.38 15.02
CA LEU A 213 -6.91 5.64 15.74
C LEU A 213 -8.04 6.46 15.10
N LEU A 214 -8.10 6.48 13.77
CA LEU A 214 -9.20 7.12 13.04
C LEU A 214 -10.54 6.43 13.28
N GLU A 215 -10.53 5.10 13.38
CA GLU A 215 -11.73 4.33 13.74
C GLU A 215 -12.25 4.74 15.12
N GLN A 216 -11.36 4.77 16.13
CA GLN A 216 -11.72 5.13 17.50
C GLN A 216 -12.24 6.55 17.61
N LYS A 217 -11.68 7.48 16.82
CA LYS A 217 -12.16 8.86 16.78
C LYS A 217 -13.56 8.94 16.16
N ALA A 218 -13.78 8.26 15.03
CA ALA A 218 -15.09 8.20 14.38
C ALA A 218 -16.16 7.61 15.31
N GLU A 219 -15.82 6.58 16.09
CA GLU A 219 -16.71 6.00 17.11
C GLU A 219 -17.02 6.95 18.27
N ALA A 220 -16.10 7.86 18.61
CA ALA A 220 -16.33 8.84 19.67
C ALA A 220 -17.24 9.99 19.19
N ASP A 221 -17.16 10.34 17.91
CA ASP A 221 -17.93 11.41 17.29
C ASP A 221 -19.36 10.95 16.90
N ASP A 222 -19.59 9.65 16.67
CA ASP A 222 -20.91 9.07 16.33
C ASP A 222 -21.28 7.87 17.23
N PRO A 223 -22.09 8.08 18.30
CA PRO A 223 -22.44 7.04 19.27
C PRO A 223 -23.40 5.97 18.71
N ASP A 224 -24.13 6.25 17.62
CA ASP A 224 -25.02 5.27 16.99
C ASP A 224 -24.21 4.15 16.30
N LEU A 225 -23.02 4.50 15.80
CA LEU A 225 -22.03 3.55 15.27
C LEU A 225 -21.54 2.57 16.36
N ALA A 226 -21.37 3.06 17.60
CA ALA A 226 -20.96 2.24 18.74
C ALA A 226 -22.07 1.27 19.19
N TYR A 227 -23.33 1.70 19.13
CA TYR A 227 -24.49 0.87 19.45
C TYR A 227 -24.66 -0.31 18.46
N ALA A 228 -24.48 -0.07 17.16
CA ALA A 228 -24.52 -1.11 16.13
C ALA A 228 -23.48 -2.22 16.37
N ARG A 229 -22.29 -1.87 16.88
CA ARG A 229 -21.26 -2.85 17.25
C ARG A 229 -21.64 -3.65 18.51
N GLY A 230 -22.29 -3.02 19.48
CA GLY A 230 -22.77 -3.68 20.69
C GLY A 230 -23.78 -4.79 20.40
N LEU A 231 -24.63 -4.60 19.38
CA LEU A 231 -25.55 -5.63 18.90
C LEU A 231 -24.86 -6.74 18.10
N GLY A 232 -23.94 -6.40 17.20
CA GLY A 232 -23.22 -7.40 16.39
C GLY A 232 -22.28 -8.30 17.20
N GLY A 233 -21.70 -7.79 18.30
CA GLY A 233 -20.88 -8.59 19.21
C GLY A 233 -21.70 -9.56 20.07
N ARG A 234 -22.88 -9.16 20.54
CA ARG A 234 -23.74 -10.04 21.36
C ARG A 234 -24.36 -11.19 20.56
N LEU A 235 -24.71 -10.96 19.29
CA LEU A 235 -25.27 -12.01 18.45
C LEU A 235 -24.27 -13.14 18.14
N HIS A 236 -22.96 -12.89 18.29
CA HIS A 236 -21.91 -13.88 18.03
C HIS A 236 -21.45 -14.62 19.30
N ASP A 237 -21.78 -14.10 20.48
CA ASP A 237 -21.52 -14.78 21.77
C ASP A 237 -22.70 -15.70 22.17
N ASP A 238 -23.86 -15.59 21.51
CA ASP A 238 -25.08 -16.36 21.78
C ASP A 238 -25.30 -17.56 20.79
N ILE A 239 -24.30 -17.92 19.98
CA ILE A 239 -24.29 -19.09 19.07
C ILE A 239 -23.03 -19.92 19.32
#